data_AF-A0A835W8P5-F1
#
_entry.id   AF-A0A835W8P5-F1
#
_cell.length_a   1.000
_cell.length_b   1.000
_cell.length_c   1.000
_cell.angle_alpha   90.00
_cell.angle_beta   90.00
_cell.angle_gamma   90.00
#
_symmetry.space_group_name_H-M   'P 1'
#
loop_
_entity.id
_entity.type
_entity.pdbx_description
1 polymer ?
#
loop_
_entity_poly.entity_id
_entity_poly.type
_entity_poly.pdbx_seq_one_letter_code
_entity_poly.pdbx_strand_id
1 'polypeptide(L)'
;MQNPAHEASRPAKRAKIDDAEAGASTIPELECIRQSDTQLAYLQAQLAATEALYSAYDEELQGLASQLKGVKHAHLRAGKPLWKEGAEQQAGATSAAGSGLGAGESAAPEAGTFSDIEEDVLLYTEEEDAAAAAAGGEAALAGAEEPGAASGERLAALEATCSAISQEDMEAQGAVGCLAGRSGRYYLRSTAVTLGRATDTKGDVDVDLAPEEAAAAAAGAGSSRDGAGAGQAAGQAGAPGTAARTSGQSCAAAQHSVSRRQALLRLGPDGQFRLTNMGRQAVVVNDVPLPQGHTVCLPHLSLVEIGGGSSTGGGSSSSGVRLLFLANLAAVGRVVRRSSALVL
;
A
#
# COMPACT_ATOMS: atom_id res chain seq x y z
N MET A 1 44.36 -70.35 84.41
CA MET A 1 44.15 -69.05 85.09
C MET A 1 43.18 -68.23 84.23
N GLN A 2 42.04 -67.85 84.82
CA GLN A 2 41.09 -66.79 84.40
C GLN A 2 40.50 -66.79 82.98
N ASN A 3 39.23 -67.21 82.90
CA ASN A 3 38.16 -66.66 82.04
C ASN A 3 37.62 -65.35 82.70
N PRO A 4 36.66 -64.58 82.15
CA PRO A 4 36.26 -64.26 80.76
C PRO A 4 35.86 -62.74 80.59
N ALA A 5 35.58 -62.26 79.38
CA ALA A 5 34.65 -61.13 79.11
C ALA A 5 34.36 -61.07 77.59
N HIS A 6 33.20 -61.51 77.10
CA HIS A 6 31.98 -60.71 76.94
C HIS A 6 32.23 -59.29 76.40
N GLU A 7 32.20 -59.13 75.09
CA GLU A 7 31.77 -57.87 74.50
C GLU A 7 30.62 -58.11 73.53
N ALA A 8 29.54 -57.40 73.82
CA ALA A 8 28.19 -57.66 73.39
C ALA A 8 27.90 -57.04 72.02
N SER A 9 27.24 -57.86 71.20
CA SER A 9 26.15 -57.50 70.28
C SER A 9 25.64 -56.05 70.45
N ARG A 10 25.93 -55.21 69.46
CA ARG A 10 25.17 -53.99 69.19
C ARG A 10 24.48 -54.12 67.83
N PRO A 11 23.15 -53.93 67.75
CA PRO A 11 22.38 -54.14 66.54
C PRO A 11 22.59 -52.99 65.54
N ALA A 12 22.77 -53.37 64.27
CA ALA A 12 22.78 -52.47 63.13
C ALA A 12 21.43 -51.72 63.01
N LYS A 13 21.41 -50.45 63.45
CA LYS A 13 20.36 -49.50 63.07
C LYS A 13 20.60 -49.07 61.63
N ARG A 14 20.09 -49.87 60.70
CA ARG A 14 19.87 -49.48 59.31
C ARG A 14 18.71 -48.48 59.33
N ALA A 15 19.04 -47.19 59.43
CA ALA A 15 18.07 -46.12 59.27
C ALA A 15 17.53 -46.18 57.84
N LYS A 16 16.23 -46.43 57.71
CA LYS A 16 15.44 -46.17 56.50
C LYS A 16 15.64 -44.70 56.12
N ILE A 17 16.34 -44.47 55.02
CA ILE A 17 16.27 -43.24 54.24
C ILE A 17 15.45 -43.65 53.02
N ASP A 18 14.16 -43.90 53.26
CA ASP A 18 13.15 -43.95 52.23
C ASP A 18 12.17 -42.83 52.60
N ASP A 19 11.77 -42.03 51.60
CA ASP A 19 10.72 -41.00 51.67
C ASP A 19 11.15 -39.55 52.01
N ALA A 20 12.09 -38.98 51.24
CA ALA A 20 12.30 -37.52 51.19
C ALA A 20 12.33 -36.92 49.76
N GLU A 21 11.76 -37.59 48.76
CA GLU A 21 11.67 -37.07 47.38
C GLU A 21 10.24 -36.72 46.91
N ALA A 22 9.29 -36.56 47.83
CA ALA A 22 7.92 -36.16 47.49
C ALA A 22 7.54 -34.87 48.21
N GLY A 23 8.21 -33.77 47.86
CA GLY A 23 7.92 -32.48 48.49
C GLY A 23 8.76 -31.30 48.01
N ALA A 24 9.46 -31.41 46.88
CA ALA A 24 9.97 -30.23 46.20
C ALA A 24 8.76 -29.50 45.59
N SER A 25 8.04 -28.75 46.43
CA SER A 25 7.14 -27.69 45.98
C SER A 25 7.85 -26.94 44.87
N THR A 26 7.31 -27.04 43.66
CA THR A 26 7.76 -26.34 42.47
C THR A 26 7.84 -24.87 42.83
N ILE A 27 9.05 -24.39 43.08
CA ILE A 27 9.29 -22.98 43.31
C ILE A 27 8.90 -22.30 41.99
N PRO A 28 7.89 -21.42 41.96
CA PRO A 28 7.36 -20.85 40.72
C PRO A 28 8.43 -20.10 39.91
N GLU A 29 9.51 -19.66 40.57
CA GLU A 29 10.66 -19.03 39.93
C GLU A 29 11.43 -20.00 39.00
N LEU A 30 11.51 -21.30 39.31
CA LEU A 30 12.19 -22.28 38.45
C LEU A 30 11.37 -22.63 37.20
N GLU A 31 10.04 -22.57 37.27
CA GLU A 31 9.17 -22.71 36.09
C GLU A 31 9.29 -21.48 35.18
N CYS A 32 9.41 -20.27 35.75
CA CYS A 32 9.65 -19.05 34.99
C CYS A 32 10.98 -19.09 34.23
N ILE A 33 12.05 -19.60 34.85
CA ILE A 33 13.37 -19.74 34.19
C ILE A 33 13.31 -20.77 33.05
N ARG A 34 12.63 -21.90 33.25
CA ARG A 34 12.44 -22.90 32.18
C ARG A 34 11.59 -22.36 31.03
N GLN A 35 10.58 -21.54 31.32
CA GLN A 35 9.79 -20.86 30.30
C GLN A 35 10.64 -19.86 29.51
N SER A 36 11.55 -19.11 30.15
CA SER A 36 12.45 -18.22 29.41
C SER A 36 13.46 -18.97 28.53
N ASP A 37 13.99 -20.11 28.98
CA ASP A 37 14.96 -20.90 28.19
C ASP A 37 14.31 -21.50 26.93
N THR A 38 13.07 -21.98 27.07
CA THR A 38 12.29 -22.48 25.92
C THR A 38 11.92 -21.38 24.94
N GLN A 39 11.59 -20.17 25.43
CA GLN A 39 11.38 -19.00 24.58
C GLN A 39 12.65 -18.56 23.85
N LEU A 40 13.80 -18.57 24.53
CA LEU A 40 15.09 -18.25 23.90
C LEU A 40 15.45 -19.27 22.82
N ALA A 41 15.27 -20.57 23.08
CA ALA A 41 15.51 -21.62 22.09
C ALA A 41 14.60 -21.48 20.87
N TYR A 42 13.33 -21.11 21.07
CA TYR A 42 12.39 -20.84 19.99
C TYR A 42 12.83 -19.66 19.13
N LEU A 43 13.21 -18.54 19.75
CA LEU A 43 13.67 -17.35 19.03
C LEU A 43 14.98 -17.60 18.28
N GLN A 44 15.91 -18.36 18.85
CA GLN A 44 17.14 -18.78 18.18
C GLN A 44 16.85 -19.67 16.96
N ALA A 45 15.90 -20.60 17.07
CA ALA A 45 15.48 -21.43 15.94
C ALA A 45 14.81 -20.61 14.83
N GLN A 46 13.98 -19.61 15.18
CA GLN A 46 13.41 -18.68 14.20
C GLN A 46 14.48 -17.87 13.49
N LEU A 47 15.46 -17.34 14.23
CA LEU A 47 16.55 -16.56 13.67
C LEU A 47 17.39 -17.39 12.68
N ALA A 48 17.76 -18.61 13.06
CA ALA A 48 18.47 -19.54 12.17
C ALA A 48 17.66 -19.88 10.90
N ALA A 49 16.34 -20.06 11.01
CA ALA A 49 15.47 -20.29 9.86
C ALA A 49 15.42 -19.08 8.93
N THR A 50 15.38 -17.86 9.47
CA THR A 50 15.42 -16.64 8.64
C THR A 50 16.77 -16.45 7.96
N GLU A 51 17.89 -16.73 8.64
CA GLU A 51 19.23 -16.66 8.05
C GLU A 51 19.39 -17.66 6.90
N ALA A 52 18.84 -18.86 7.05
CA ALA A 52 18.83 -19.85 5.97
C ALA A 52 18.06 -19.36 4.74
N LEU A 53 16.88 -18.74 4.93
CA LEU A 53 16.12 -18.14 3.83
C LEU A 53 16.89 -17.03 3.12
N TYR A 54 17.52 -16.12 3.86
CA TYR A 54 18.35 -15.06 3.27
C TYR A 54 19.54 -15.62 2.49
N SER A 55 20.20 -16.66 3.01
CA SER A 55 21.30 -17.30 2.29
C SER A 55 20.86 -17.94 0.96
N ALA A 56 19.66 -18.54 0.92
CA ALA A 56 19.11 -19.10 -0.31
C ALA A 56 18.77 -18.00 -1.34
N TYR A 57 18.23 -16.87 -0.90
CA TYR A 57 18.00 -15.72 -1.78
C TYR A 57 19.30 -15.15 -2.36
N ASP A 58 20.37 -15.07 -1.57
CA ASP A 58 21.67 -14.60 -2.04
C ASP A 58 22.27 -15.52 -3.10
N GLU A 59 22.13 -16.84 -2.94
CA GLU A 59 22.57 -17.81 -3.96
C GLU A 59 21.77 -17.66 -5.27
N GLU A 60 20.46 -17.45 -5.19
CA GLU A 60 19.60 -17.23 -6.36
C GLU A 60 19.98 -15.94 -7.11
N LEU A 61 20.22 -14.84 -6.37
CA LEU A 61 20.68 -13.58 -6.94
C LEU A 61 22.06 -13.72 -7.61
N GLN A 62 22.97 -14.48 -7.01
CA GLN A 62 24.27 -14.77 -7.63
C GLN A 62 24.14 -15.62 -8.90
N GLY A 63 23.19 -16.56 -8.92
CA GLY A 63 22.82 -17.35 -10.09
C GLY A 63 22.33 -16.46 -11.24
N LEU A 64 21.34 -15.60 -10.98
CA LEU A 64 20.80 -14.65 -11.96
C LEU A 64 21.85 -13.67 -12.47
N ALA A 65 22.70 -13.15 -11.58
CA ALA A 65 23.79 -12.25 -11.98
C ALA A 65 24.80 -12.96 -12.90
N SER A 66 25.07 -14.25 -12.67
CA SER A 66 25.95 -15.05 -13.52
C SER A 66 25.32 -15.35 -14.88
N GLN A 67 24.01 -15.64 -14.92
CA GLN A 67 23.26 -15.79 -16.16
C GLN A 67 23.29 -14.49 -16.99
N LEU A 68 23.04 -13.34 -16.36
CA LEU A 68 23.05 -12.04 -17.03
C LEU A 68 24.44 -11.71 -17.61
N LYS A 69 25.52 -12.03 -16.88
CA LYS A 69 26.89 -11.91 -17.40
C LYS A 69 27.11 -12.83 -18.61
N GLY A 70 26.60 -14.07 -18.56
CA GLY A 70 26.64 -15.01 -19.67
C GLY A 70 25.95 -14.48 -20.93
N VAL A 71 24.74 -13.94 -20.80
CA VAL A 71 23.98 -13.32 -21.89
C VAL A 71 24.72 -12.12 -22.48
N LYS A 72 25.28 -11.24 -21.63
CA LYS A 72 26.10 -10.10 -22.09
C LYS A 72 27.33 -10.56 -22.88
N HIS A 73 28.04 -11.60 -22.42
CA HIS A 73 29.20 -12.14 -23.12
C HIS A 73 28.83 -12.85 -24.44
N ALA A 74 27.71 -13.58 -24.47
CA ALA A 74 27.19 -14.19 -25.70
C ALA A 74 26.83 -13.11 -26.74
N HIS A 75 26.20 -12.02 -26.29
CA HIS A 75 25.83 -10.89 -27.15
C HIS A 75 27.06 -10.12 -27.68
N LEU A 76 28.06 -9.88 -26.83
CA LEU A 76 29.35 -9.28 -27.24
C LEU A 76 30.10 -10.14 -28.27
N ARG A 77 30.02 -11.48 -28.16
CA ARG A 77 30.58 -12.40 -29.17
C ARG A 77 29.81 -12.42 -30.48
N ALA A 78 28.49 -12.17 -30.44
CA ALA A 78 27.64 -12.16 -31.63
C ALA A 78 27.81 -10.88 -32.48
N GLY A 79 28.57 -9.88 -32.01
CA GLY A 79 29.02 -8.74 -32.82
C GLY A 79 27.92 -7.81 -33.34
N LYS A 80 26.67 -7.97 -32.88
CA LYS A 80 25.52 -7.18 -33.36
C LYS A 80 25.10 -6.16 -32.28
N PRO A 81 25.29 -4.85 -32.51
CA PRO A 81 24.73 -3.83 -31.62
C PRO A 81 23.20 -3.79 -31.75
N LEU A 82 22.50 -4.04 -30.64
CA LEU A 82 21.03 -4.10 -30.50
C LEU A 82 20.29 -2.82 -30.93
N TRP A 83 20.98 -1.69 -31.12
CA TRP A 83 20.35 -0.40 -31.45
C TRP A 83 20.25 -0.10 -32.95
N LYS A 84 20.62 -1.02 -33.84
CA LYS A 84 20.56 -0.79 -35.31
C LYS A 84 19.42 -1.48 -36.06
N GLU A 85 18.74 -2.47 -35.48
CA GLU A 85 17.69 -3.21 -36.22
C GLU A 85 16.33 -2.47 -36.32
N GLY A 86 16.16 -1.34 -35.62
CA GLY A 86 14.96 -0.49 -35.74
C GLY A 86 14.99 0.56 -36.87
N ALA A 87 16.15 0.84 -37.48
CA ALA A 87 16.29 1.94 -38.45
C ALA A 87 16.23 1.50 -39.93
N GLU A 88 16.45 0.21 -40.23
CA GLU A 88 16.50 -0.27 -41.63
C GLU A 88 15.19 -0.93 -42.12
N GLN A 89 14.23 -1.24 -41.24
CA GLN A 89 12.94 -1.80 -41.66
C GLN A 89 11.94 -0.76 -42.21
N GLN A 90 12.26 0.54 -42.15
CA GLN A 90 11.39 1.61 -42.68
C GLN A 90 11.84 2.18 -44.04
N ALA A 91 12.94 1.69 -44.62
CA ALA A 91 13.47 2.16 -45.91
C ALA A 91 13.15 1.24 -47.11
N GLY A 92 12.33 0.20 -46.91
CA GLY A 92 12.13 -0.88 -47.88
C GLY A 92 10.73 -1.01 -48.47
N ALA A 93 9.93 0.05 -48.55
CA ALA A 93 8.64 0.00 -49.24
C ALA A 93 8.20 1.39 -49.72
N THR A 94 8.74 1.86 -50.84
CA THR A 94 8.02 2.71 -51.83
C THR A 94 8.94 3.03 -53.01
N SER A 95 8.89 2.19 -54.05
CA SER A 95 9.23 2.65 -55.40
C SER A 95 8.40 1.91 -56.44
N ALA A 96 7.27 2.49 -56.85
CA ALA A 96 6.71 2.34 -58.19
C ALA A 96 5.55 3.33 -58.43
N ALA A 97 5.89 4.41 -59.14
CA ALA A 97 5.11 5.09 -60.20
C ALA A 97 3.72 5.70 -59.92
N GLY A 98 3.60 7.00 -60.26
CA GLY A 98 2.30 7.62 -60.56
C GLY A 98 2.31 9.14 -60.57
N SER A 99 2.68 9.74 -61.71
CA SER A 99 2.69 11.18 -61.99
C SER A 99 1.34 11.89 -61.77
N GLY A 100 1.37 13.12 -61.26
CA GLY A 100 0.21 14.03 -61.29
C GLY A 100 0.50 15.37 -60.63
N LEU A 101 0.65 16.42 -61.43
CA LEU A 101 0.81 17.82 -61.01
C LEU A 101 -0.50 18.35 -60.41
N GLY A 102 -0.40 19.11 -59.31
CA GLY A 102 -1.50 19.92 -58.77
C GLY A 102 -1.02 20.78 -57.60
N ALA A 103 -0.94 22.10 -57.83
CA ALA A 103 -0.67 23.09 -56.81
C ALA A 103 -1.82 23.17 -55.79
N GLY A 104 -1.50 23.26 -54.50
CA GLY A 104 -2.48 23.38 -53.43
C GLY A 104 -1.82 23.67 -52.09
N GLU A 105 -2.42 24.58 -51.37
CA GLU A 105 -1.96 25.32 -50.20
C GLU A 105 -2.16 24.56 -48.87
N SER A 106 -1.37 24.94 -47.85
CA SER A 106 -1.63 24.84 -46.40
C SER A 106 -1.35 23.55 -45.61
N ALA A 107 -1.09 23.82 -44.32
CA ALA A 107 -1.21 22.97 -43.11
C ALA A 107 0.05 22.24 -42.60
N ALA A 108 0.49 22.70 -41.43
CA ALA A 108 1.43 22.05 -40.52
C ALA A 108 0.87 20.70 -40.04
N PRO A 109 1.72 19.74 -39.63
CA PRO A 109 1.22 18.49 -39.04
C PRO A 109 0.59 18.78 -37.67
N GLU A 110 -0.72 18.65 -37.61
CA GLU A 110 -1.52 18.60 -36.37
C GLU A 110 -0.98 17.46 -35.51
N ALA A 111 -0.60 17.79 -34.27
CA ALA A 111 -0.32 16.81 -33.25
C ALA A 111 -1.63 16.08 -32.92
N GLY A 112 -1.66 14.76 -33.10
CA GLY A 112 -2.79 13.93 -32.70
C GLY A 112 -3.20 14.25 -31.27
N THR A 113 -4.45 14.61 -31.10
CA THR A 113 -5.02 14.92 -29.79
C THR A 113 -5.20 13.62 -29.00
N PHE A 114 -5.10 13.72 -27.67
CA PHE A 114 -5.15 12.61 -26.72
C PHE A 114 -6.34 11.62 -26.91
N SER A 115 -7.39 12.04 -27.62
CA SER A 115 -8.56 11.23 -27.97
C SER A 115 -8.28 10.15 -29.02
N ASP A 116 -7.31 10.36 -29.92
CA ASP A 116 -7.06 9.45 -31.05
C ASP A 116 -6.30 8.18 -30.59
N ILE A 117 -5.56 8.29 -29.48
CA ILE A 117 -4.81 7.17 -28.88
C ILE A 117 -5.74 6.28 -28.03
N GLU A 118 -6.78 6.85 -27.41
CA GLU A 118 -7.76 6.08 -26.64
C GLU A 118 -8.70 5.25 -27.53
N GLU A 119 -9.08 5.75 -28.71
CA GLU A 119 -9.85 4.95 -29.67
C GLU A 119 -9.03 3.82 -30.31
N ASP A 120 -7.74 4.04 -30.60
CA ASP A 120 -6.86 2.98 -31.10
C ASP A 120 -6.76 1.82 -30.07
N VAL A 121 -6.58 2.12 -28.78
CA VAL A 121 -6.46 1.08 -27.74
C VAL A 121 -7.75 0.28 -27.57
N LEU A 122 -8.93 0.88 -27.77
CA LEU A 122 -10.21 0.18 -27.68
C LEU A 122 -10.51 -0.65 -28.95
N LEU A 123 -10.16 -0.14 -30.14
CA LEU A 123 -10.35 -0.88 -31.40
C LEU A 123 -9.48 -2.15 -31.47
N TYR A 124 -8.28 -2.16 -30.87
CA TYR A 124 -7.45 -3.36 -30.79
C TYR A 124 -8.02 -4.45 -29.87
N THR A 125 -8.91 -4.11 -28.93
CA THR A 125 -9.55 -5.12 -28.06
C THR A 125 -10.73 -5.84 -28.72
N GLU A 126 -11.44 -5.19 -29.65
CA GLU A 126 -12.59 -5.80 -30.32
C GLU A 126 -12.17 -6.78 -31.45
N GLU A 127 -11.02 -6.56 -32.10
CA GLU A 127 -10.53 -7.44 -33.17
C GLU A 127 -9.93 -8.75 -32.64
N GLU A 128 -9.27 -8.75 -31.47
CA GLU A 128 -8.73 -9.97 -30.86
C GLU A 128 -9.83 -10.88 -30.28
N ASP A 129 -10.91 -10.29 -29.72
CA ASP A 129 -12.05 -11.05 -29.21
C ASP A 129 -12.92 -11.65 -30.33
N ALA A 130 -13.02 -10.97 -31.49
CA ALA A 130 -13.71 -11.50 -32.67
C ALA A 130 -12.94 -12.65 -33.35
N ALA A 131 -11.60 -12.60 -33.35
CA ALA A 131 -10.76 -13.67 -33.89
C ALA A 131 -10.76 -14.94 -33.01
N ALA A 132 -10.86 -14.79 -31.68
CA ALA A 132 -10.93 -15.90 -30.74
C ALA A 132 -12.23 -16.73 -30.85
N ALA A 133 -13.35 -16.10 -31.24
CA ALA A 133 -14.63 -16.78 -31.39
C ALA A 133 -14.75 -17.64 -32.67
N ALA A 134 -13.91 -17.40 -33.68
CA ALA A 134 -13.99 -18.06 -34.99
C ALA A 134 -13.08 -19.30 -35.14
N ALA A 135 -12.14 -19.53 -34.23
CA ALA A 135 -11.11 -20.59 -34.33
C ALA A 135 -11.45 -21.88 -33.55
N GLY A 136 -12.74 -22.24 -33.44
CA GLY A 136 -13.19 -23.53 -32.94
C GLY A 136 -13.04 -24.63 -33.98
N GLY A 137 -11.82 -25.12 -34.21
CA GLY A 137 -11.56 -26.24 -35.12
C GLY A 137 -10.20 -26.88 -34.87
N GLU A 138 -10.23 -28.09 -34.28
CA GLU A 138 -9.12 -29.02 -34.02
C GLU A 138 -7.84 -28.82 -34.86
N ALA A 139 -6.75 -28.38 -34.22
CA ALA A 139 -5.38 -28.91 -34.32
C ALA A 139 -4.31 -27.83 -34.07
N ALA A 140 -3.89 -27.65 -32.81
CA ALA A 140 -2.54 -27.19 -32.47
C ALA A 140 -2.29 -27.32 -30.95
N LEU A 141 -1.96 -28.54 -30.52
CA LEU A 141 -1.34 -28.82 -29.22
C LEU A 141 0.17 -28.53 -29.32
N ALA A 142 0.61 -27.31 -29.03
CA ALA A 142 1.94 -26.96 -28.50
C ALA A 142 2.14 -25.44 -28.48
N GLY A 143 2.16 -24.84 -27.28
CA GLY A 143 2.52 -23.43 -27.10
C GLY A 143 1.45 -22.55 -26.46
N ALA A 144 0.68 -23.06 -25.50
CA ALA A 144 -0.02 -22.18 -24.57
C ALA A 144 1.00 -21.67 -23.52
N GLU A 145 1.72 -20.60 -23.85
CA GLU A 145 2.21 -19.71 -22.80
C GLU A 145 0.98 -19.17 -22.07
N GLU A 146 0.92 -19.45 -20.77
CA GLU A 146 -0.19 -19.12 -19.89
C GLU A 146 -0.54 -17.60 -19.98
N PRO A 147 -1.77 -17.22 -20.38
CA PRO A 147 -2.16 -15.81 -20.53
C PRO A 147 -2.11 -15.00 -19.21
N GLY A 148 -1.97 -15.68 -18.07
CA GLY A 148 -1.79 -15.05 -16.76
C GLY A 148 -0.38 -14.49 -16.50
N ALA A 149 0.66 -15.09 -17.09
CA ALA A 149 2.05 -14.65 -16.86
C ALA A 149 2.34 -13.30 -17.54
N ALA A 150 1.92 -13.15 -18.79
CA ALA A 150 2.05 -11.90 -19.54
C ALA A 150 1.25 -10.74 -18.91
N SER A 151 0.10 -11.03 -18.31
CA SER A 151 -0.71 -10.04 -17.59
C SER A 151 -0.03 -9.58 -16.30
N GLY A 152 0.65 -10.47 -15.58
CA GLY A 152 1.42 -10.13 -14.39
C GLY A 152 2.61 -9.22 -14.69
N GLU A 153 3.36 -9.51 -15.75
CA GLU A 153 4.48 -8.65 -16.19
C GLU A 153 4.01 -7.25 -16.61
N ARG A 154 2.88 -7.16 -17.31
CA ARG A 154 2.27 -5.87 -17.69
C ARG A 154 1.82 -5.07 -16.47
N LEU A 155 1.20 -5.73 -15.48
CA LEU A 155 0.81 -5.06 -14.23
C LEU A 155 2.03 -4.57 -13.45
N ALA A 156 3.09 -5.36 -13.36
CA ALA A 156 4.34 -4.96 -12.71
C ALA A 156 5.01 -3.79 -13.44
N ALA A 157 5.01 -3.80 -14.78
CA ALA A 157 5.53 -2.69 -15.58
C ALA A 157 4.69 -1.41 -15.39
N LEU A 158 3.36 -1.54 -15.33
CA LEU A 158 2.46 -0.42 -15.06
C LEU A 158 2.68 0.15 -13.66
N GLU A 159 2.78 -0.71 -12.64
CA GLU A 159 3.07 -0.30 -11.26
C GLU A 159 4.41 0.43 -11.15
N ALA A 160 5.45 -0.11 -11.79
CA ALA A 160 6.77 0.51 -11.83
C ALA A 160 6.72 1.89 -12.51
N THR A 161 5.99 2.01 -13.61
CA THR A 161 5.84 3.27 -14.35
C THR A 161 5.05 4.30 -13.53
N CYS A 162 3.91 3.91 -12.94
CA CYS A 162 3.10 4.76 -12.08
C CYS A 162 3.87 5.22 -10.83
N SER A 163 4.70 4.34 -10.26
CA SER A 163 5.57 4.64 -9.12
C SER A 163 6.66 5.63 -9.51
N ALA A 164 7.30 5.43 -10.67
CA ALA A 164 8.32 6.34 -11.20
C ALA A 164 7.74 7.74 -11.45
N ILE A 165 6.59 7.84 -12.12
CA ILE A 165 5.91 9.11 -12.39
C ILE A 165 5.55 9.81 -11.07
N SER A 166 5.00 9.07 -10.10
CA SER A 166 4.68 9.64 -8.78
C SER A 166 5.92 10.14 -8.04
N GLN A 167 7.06 9.44 -8.19
CA GLN A 167 8.33 9.86 -7.59
C GLN A 167 8.89 11.12 -8.26
N GLU A 168 8.91 11.18 -9.59
CA GLU A 168 9.37 12.36 -10.34
C GLU A 168 8.55 13.60 -9.99
N ASP A 169 7.22 13.45 -9.91
CA ASP A 169 6.32 14.53 -9.50
C ASP A 169 6.60 14.99 -8.06
N MET A 170 6.78 14.05 -7.12
CA MET A 170 7.19 14.41 -5.75
C MET A 170 8.56 15.10 -5.70
N GLU A 171 9.51 14.71 -6.53
CA GLU A 171 10.83 15.35 -6.61
C GLU A 171 10.76 16.75 -7.20
N ALA A 172 9.98 16.94 -8.27
CA ALA A 172 9.72 18.26 -8.86
C ALA A 172 9.11 19.23 -7.83
N GLN A 173 8.24 18.72 -6.95
CA GLN A 173 7.64 19.50 -5.87
C GLN A 173 8.53 19.67 -4.63
N GLY A 174 9.72 19.04 -4.60
CA GLY A 174 10.62 19.05 -3.46
C GLY A 174 10.03 18.36 -2.21
N ALA A 175 9.14 17.38 -2.42
CA ALA A 175 8.38 16.73 -1.36
C ALA A 175 9.10 15.48 -0.81
N VAL A 176 9.03 15.28 0.50
CA VAL A 176 9.50 14.06 1.19
C VAL A 176 8.45 12.94 1.16
N GLY A 177 7.21 13.27 0.83
CA GLY A 177 6.12 12.33 0.59
C GLY A 177 4.87 13.05 0.10
N CYS A 178 3.81 12.30 -0.19
CA CYS A 178 2.50 12.86 -0.49
C CYS A 178 1.37 12.05 0.15
N LEU A 179 0.26 12.72 0.42
CA LEU A 179 -1.03 12.10 0.73
C LEU A 179 -1.93 12.28 -0.49
N ALA A 180 -2.35 11.20 -1.12
CA ALA A 180 -3.28 11.22 -2.24
C ALA A 180 -4.69 10.93 -1.72
N GLY A 181 -5.56 11.95 -1.76
CA GLY A 181 -6.97 11.83 -1.45
C GLY A 181 -7.84 11.75 -2.69
N ARG A 182 -9.14 11.92 -2.51
CA ARG A 182 -10.11 12.01 -3.60
C ARG A 182 -10.11 13.39 -4.24
N SER A 183 -10.00 14.44 -3.44
CA SER A 183 -10.07 15.82 -3.94
C SER A 183 -8.73 16.34 -4.47
N GLY A 184 -7.62 15.72 -4.07
CA GLY A 184 -6.30 16.05 -4.62
C GLY A 184 -5.13 15.32 -3.97
N ARG A 185 -3.92 15.75 -4.34
CA ARG A 185 -2.66 15.28 -3.76
C ARG A 185 -2.06 16.38 -2.89
N TYR A 186 -1.65 16.02 -1.68
CA TYR A 186 -1.04 16.92 -0.70
C TYR A 186 0.44 16.58 -0.56
N TYR A 187 1.31 17.46 -1.05
CA TYR A 187 2.76 17.26 -1.01
C TYR A 187 3.33 17.68 0.35
N LEU A 188 4.05 16.77 0.99
CA LEU A 188 4.66 16.95 2.29
C LEU A 188 6.08 17.47 2.09
N ARG A 189 6.33 18.75 2.37
CA ARG A 189 7.67 19.36 2.26
C ARG A 189 8.42 19.43 3.59
N SER A 190 7.70 19.31 4.69
CA SER A 190 8.24 19.36 6.05
C SER A 190 8.42 17.95 6.63
N THR A 191 9.35 17.81 7.59
CA THR A 191 9.52 16.60 8.38
C THR A 191 8.44 16.44 9.45
N ALA A 192 7.65 17.48 9.71
CA ALA A 192 6.46 17.41 10.56
C ALA A 192 5.31 18.14 9.86
N VAL A 193 4.19 17.46 9.69
CA VAL A 193 3.01 17.96 8.98
C VAL A 193 1.76 17.66 9.81
N THR A 194 0.98 18.69 10.11
CA THR A 194 -0.30 18.60 10.81
C THR A 194 -1.44 18.45 9.81
N LEU A 195 -2.23 17.40 9.98
CA LEU A 195 -3.43 17.11 9.20
C LEU A 195 -4.67 17.50 10.01
N GLY A 196 -5.63 18.14 9.38
CA GLY A 196 -6.90 18.45 10.04
C GLY A 196 -7.75 19.42 9.23
N ARG A 197 -8.68 20.08 9.90
CA ARG A 197 -9.50 21.13 9.29
C ARG A 197 -8.90 22.49 9.55
N ALA A 198 -8.57 23.23 8.50
CA ALA A 198 -8.14 24.61 8.62
C ALA A 198 -9.27 25.46 9.23
N THR A 199 -8.92 26.35 10.16
CA THR A 199 -9.85 27.34 10.70
C THR A 199 -9.14 28.66 10.86
N ASP A 200 -9.82 29.76 10.52
CA ASP A 200 -9.30 31.14 10.55
C ASP A 200 -8.76 31.56 11.92
N THR A 201 -9.18 30.86 12.98
CA THR A 201 -8.78 31.12 14.36
C THR A 201 -7.71 30.13 14.84
N LYS A 202 -6.44 30.52 14.72
CA LYS A 202 -5.29 30.05 15.55
C LYS A 202 -4.86 28.56 15.46
N GLY A 203 -5.15 27.85 14.38
CA GLY A 203 -4.56 26.53 14.15
C GLY A 203 -3.83 26.51 12.82
N ASP A 204 -2.51 26.56 12.84
CA ASP A 204 -1.72 26.28 11.65
C ASP A 204 -1.86 24.78 11.35
N VAL A 205 -2.52 24.48 10.23
CA VAL A 205 -2.75 23.13 9.72
C VAL A 205 -2.10 23.11 8.36
N ASP A 206 -1.08 22.26 8.22
CA ASP A 206 -0.31 22.17 6.98
C ASP A 206 -1.14 21.56 5.83
N VAL A 207 -2.05 20.63 6.15
CA VAL A 207 -2.92 19.96 5.17
C VAL A 207 -4.38 20.05 5.62
N ASP A 208 -5.17 20.83 4.88
CA ASP A 208 -6.60 20.96 5.11
C ASP A 208 -7.38 19.80 4.47
N LEU A 209 -8.15 19.11 5.30
CA LEU A 209 -8.97 17.95 4.93
C LEU A 209 -10.44 18.31 4.68
N ALA A 210 -10.85 19.58 4.87
CA ALA A 210 -12.19 20.05 4.51
C ALA A 210 -12.63 19.68 3.08
N PRO A 211 -11.80 19.84 2.02
CA PRO A 211 -12.21 19.46 0.67
C PRO A 211 -12.39 17.94 0.53
N GLU A 212 -11.64 17.12 1.26
CA GLU A 212 -11.82 15.66 1.29
C GLU A 212 -13.10 15.26 2.00
N GLU A 213 -13.46 15.94 3.11
CA GLU A 213 -14.75 15.71 3.79
C GLU A 213 -15.92 15.96 2.83
N ALA A 214 -15.86 17.07 2.07
CA ALA A 214 -16.88 17.42 1.09
C ALA A 214 -16.94 16.38 -0.05
N ALA A 215 -15.80 15.96 -0.57
CA ALA A 215 -15.71 14.95 -1.62
C ALA A 215 -16.14 13.55 -1.14
N ALA A 216 -15.93 13.21 0.13
CA ALA A 216 -16.42 11.99 0.76
C ALA A 216 -17.96 12.01 0.91
N ALA A 217 -18.52 13.13 1.38
CA ALA A 217 -19.96 13.33 1.51
C ALA A 217 -20.70 13.27 0.17
N ALA A 218 -20.13 13.87 -0.89
CA ALA A 218 -20.74 13.87 -2.22
C ALA A 218 -20.88 12.45 -2.80
N ALA A 219 -19.90 11.56 -2.61
CA ALA A 219 -19.99 10.19 -3.11
C ALA A 219 -20.97 9.31 -2.32
N GLY A 220 -21.15 9.57 -1.02
CA GLY A 220 -22.12 8.84 -0.19
C GLY A 220 -23.57 9.10 -0.60
N ALA A 221 -23.87 10.28 -1.17
CA ALA A 221 -25.21 10.67 -1.60
C ALA A 221 -25.64 10.05 -2.95
N GLY A 222 -24.71 9.48 -3.73
CA GLY A 222 -24.97 8.95 -5.08
C GLY A 222 -25.51 7.51 -5.13
N SER A 223 -25.52 6.77 -4.02
CA SER A 223 -25.77 5.32 -4.00
C SER A 223 -27.23 4.90 -3.72
N SER A 224 -28.18 5.85 -3.60
CA SER A 224 -29.59 5.54 -3.30
C SER A 224 -30.54 5.67 -4.51
N ARG A 225 -30.13 5.24 -5.69
CA ARG A 225 -31.01 5.14 -6.88
C ARG A 225 -31.01 3.73 -7.43
N ASP A 226 -31.75 2.84 -6.78
CA ASP A 226 -32.42 1.72 -7.44
C ASP A 226 -33.57 1.23 -6.55
N GLY A 227 -34.80 1.54 -6.96
CA GLY A 227 -36.01 1.05 -6.30
C GLY A 227 -37.17 2.03 -6.26
N ALA A 228 -37.73 2.41 -7.40
CA ALA A 228 -39.13 2.81 -7.47
C ALA A 228 -39.69 2.57 -8.89
N GLY A 229 -40.57 1.58 -8.98
CA GLY A 229 -41.17 1.12 -10.20
C GLY A 229 -42.03 2.15 -10.91
N ALA A 230 -42.20 1.90 -12.21
CA ALA A 230 -43.17 2.54 -13.06
C ALA A 230 -44.60 2.36 -12.51
N GLY A 231 -45.27 3.49 -12.25
CA GLY A 231 -46.69 3.55 -11.93
C GLY A 231 -47.24 4.89 -12.38
N GLN A 232 -47.71 4.94 -13.62
CA GLN A 232 -48.53 6.05 -14.14
C GLN A 232 -49.88 6.10 -13.41
N ALA A 233 -50.28 7.27 -12.93
CA ALA A 233 -51.67 7.73 -13.02
C ALA A 233 -51.76 9.24 -12.78
N ALA A 234 -52.41 9.90 -13.72
CA ALA A 234 -52.72 11.32 -13.76
C ALA A 234 -53.72 11.76 -12.68
N GLY A 235 -53.74 13.06 -12.35
CA GLY A 235 -54.92 13.63 -11.70
C GLY A 235 -54.72 14.96 -10.96
N GLN A 236 -54.96 16.05 -11.69
CA GLN A 236 -55.67 17.26 -11.25
C GLN A 236 -55.00 18.32 -10.36
N ALA A 237 -55.27 19.55 -10.81
CA ALA A 237 -54.80 20.84 -10.34
C ALA A 237 -55.50 21.33 -9.07
N GLY A 238 -54.77 22.13 -8.28
CA GLY A 238 -55.31 22.94 -7.18
C GLY A 238 -54.32 24.05 -6.81
N ALA A 239 -54.78 25.29 -6.90
CA ALA A 239 -54.05 26.54 -6.73
C ALA A 239 -53.71 26.87 -5.25
N PRO A 240 -52.98 27.97 -4.95
CA PRO A 240 -52.07 28.06 -3.81
C PRO A 240 -52.72 28.59 -2.51
N GLY A 241 -52.37 27.96 -1.39
CA GLY A 241 -52.68 28.41 -0.04
C GLY A 241 -51.42 28.84 0.69
N THR A 242 -51.29 30.14 0.93
CA THR A 242 -50.33 30.78 1.83
C THR A 242 -50.47 30.24 3.26
N ALA A 243 -49.46 29.51 3.73
CA ALA A 243 -49.25 29.29 5.16
C ALA A 243 -47.76 29.24 5.44
N ALA A 244 -47.27 30.33 6.02
CA ALA A 244 -45.96 30.44 6.65
C ALA A 244 -45.78 29.30 7.65
N ARG A 245 -45.01 28.28 7.27
CA ARG A 245 -44.34 27.40 8.22
C ARG A 245 -42.94 27.94 8.36
N THR A 246 -42.72 28.60 9.50
CA THR A 246 -41.43 28.83 10.11
C THR A 246 -40.68 27.50 10.16
N SER A 247 -39.91 27.19 9.12
CA SER A 247 -38.82 26.24 9.23
C SER A 247 -37.80 26.93 10.12
N GLY A 248 -37.85 26.60 11.41
CA GLY A 248 -36.76 26.86 12.33
C GLY A 248 -35.50 26.33 11.67
N GLN A 249 -34.74 27.26 11.10
CA GLN A 249 -33.38 27.09 10.67
C GLN A 249 -32.61 26.88 11.98
N SER A 250 -32.73 25.67 12.53
CA SER A 250 -31.81 25.22 13.54
C SER A 250 -30.45 25.32 12.86
N CYS A 251 -29.63 26.20 13.41
CA CYS A 251 -28.20 26.21 13.22
C CYS A 251 -27.66 24.83 13.60
N ALA A 252 -27.81 23.86 12.69
CA ALA A 252 -27.08 22.62 12.71
C ALA A 252 -25.63 23.05 12.47
N ALA A 253 -24.91 23.29 13.57
CA ALA A 253 -23.47 23.41 13.55
C ALA A 253 -22.97 22.24 12.71
N ALA A 254 -22.46 22.53 11.51
CA ALA A 254 -22.02 21.52 10.57
C ALA A 254 -21.09 20.57 11.34
N GLN A 255 -21.55 19.34 11.59
CA GLN A 255 -20.81 18.36 12.37
C GLN A 255 -19.73 17.82 11.46
N HIS A 256 -18.62 18.53 11.37
CA HIS A 256 -17.43 18.05 10.69
C HIS A 256 -16.93 16.77 11.37
N SER A 257 -16.63 15.76 10.56
CA SER A 257 -16.12 14.47 11.00
C SER A 257 -14.61 14.51 11.27
N VAL A 258 -13.91 15.55 10.87
CA VAL A 258 -12.47 15.76 11.05
C VAL A 258 -12.23 16.85 12.09
N SER A 259 -11.32 16.56 13.03
CA SER A 259 -10.88 17.53 14.03
C SER A 259 -9.97 18.60 13.41
N ARG A 260 -9.96 19.81 13.98
CA ARG A 260 -9.03 20.89 13.55
C ARG A 260 -7.57 20.44 13.51
N ARG A 261 -7.16 19.63 14.49
CA ARG A 261 -5.88 18.90 14.48
C ARG A 261 -6.21 17.43 14.64
N GLN A 262 -6.28 16.71 13.54
CA GLN A 262 -6.71 15.32 13.52
C GLN A 262 -5.53 14.38 13.65
N ALA A 263 -4.43 14.63 12.93
CA ALA A 263 -3.24 13.82 13.03
C ALA A 263 -1.98 14.66 12.84
N LEU A 264 -0.87 14.15 13.35
CA LEU A 264 0.46 14.70 13.15
C LEU A 264 1.33 13.64 12.50
N LEU A 265 1.83 13.93 11.30
CA LEU A 265 2.75 13.07 10.58
C LEU A 265 4.17 13.60 10.79
N ARG A 266 5.07 12.74 11.29
CA ARG A 266 6.48 13.11 11.53
C ARG A 266 7.43 12.12 10.87
N LEU A 267 8.48 12.63 10.23
CA LEU A 267 9.63 11.86 9.81
C LEU A 267 10.61 11.74 10.97
N GLY A 268 10.86 10.51 11.41
CA GLY A 268 11.86 10.21 12.43
C GLY A 268 13.29 10.28 11.89
N PRO A 269 14.29 10.36 12.78
CA PRO A 269 15.71 10.32 12.40
C PRO A 269 16.12 8.96 11.81
N ASP A 270 15.32 7.91 12.05
CA ASP A 270 15.38 6.60 11.43
C ASP A 270 14.90 6.58 9.98
N GLY A 271 14.38 7.70 9.46
CA GLY A 271 13.78 7.79 8.14
C GLY A 271 12.37 7.18 8.07
N GLN A 272 11.78 6.81 9.20
CA GLN A 272 10.43 6.25 9.24
C GLN A 272 9.41 7.36 9.47
N PHE A 273 8.30 7.32 8.74
CA PHE A 273 7.16 8.18 9.02
C PHE A 273 6.34 7.60 10.18
N ARG A 274 5.92 8.48 11.08
CA ARG A 274 5.10 8.15 12.25
C ARG A 274 3.88 9.05 12.25
N LEU A 275 2.70 8.44 12.30
CA LEU A 275 1.42 9.13 12.36
C LEU A 275 0.91 9.07 13.80
N THR A 276 0.68 10.23 14.42
CA THR A 276 0.07 10.36 15.74
C THR A 276 -1.35 10.88 15.60
N ASN A 277 -2.34 10.16 16.13
CA ASN A 277 -3.71 10.67 16.19
C ASN A 277 -3.82 11.73 17.29
N MET A 278 -4.15 12.96 16.93
CA MET A 278 -4.37 14.06 17.88
C MET A 278 -5.86 14.42 18.03
N GLY A 279 -6.68 13.97 17.09
CA GLY A 279 -8.08 14.31 16.99
C GLY A 279 -8.97 13.50 17.91
N ARG A 280 -10.24 13.89 17.96
CA ARG A 280 -11.27 13.16 18.73
C ARG A 280 -11.68 11.86 18.05
N GLN A 281 -11.53 11.80 16.74
CA GLN A 281 -11.98 10.70 15.91
C GLN A 281 -10.85 9.69 15.76
N ALA A 282 -11.20 8.41 15.74
CA ALA A 282 -10.23 7.36 15.44
C ALA A 282 -9.71 7.55 14.00
N VAL A 283 -8.43 7.32 13.81
CA VAL A 283 -7.79 7.24 12.50
C VAL A 283 -7.55 5.76 12.22
N VAL A 284 -7.91 5.24 11.06
CA VAL A 284 -7.63 3.84 10.71
C VAL A 284 -6.44 3.85 9.76
N VAL A 285 -5.43 3.01 10.03
CA VAL A 285 -4.25 2.86 9.17
C VAL A 285 -4.17 1.40 8.76
N ASN A 286 -4.35 1.09 7.47
CA ASN A 286 -4.38 -0.29 6.94
C ASN A 286 -5.30 -1.19 7.80
N ASP A 287 -6.55 -0.77 8.00
CA ASP A 287 -7.56 -1.45 8.83
C ASP A 287 -7.28 -1.51 10.35
N VAL A 288 -6.15 -0.98 10.80
CA VAL A 288 -5.81 -0.90 12.23
C VAL A 288 -6.31 0.43 12.81
N PRO A 289 -7.27 0.40 13.77
CA PRO A 289 -7.75 1.62 14.40
C PRO A 289 -6.70 2.20 15.35
N LEU A 290 -6.40 3.47 15.16
CA LEU A 290 -5.48 4.27 15.96
C LEU A 290 -6.27 5.24 16.86
N PRO A 291 -6.40 4.95 18.16
CA PRO A 291 -7.10 5.82 19.09
C PRO A 291 -6.35 7.12 19.33
N GLN A 292 -7.03 8.12 19.92
CA GLN A 292 -6.42 9.41 20.24
C GLN A 292 -5.16 9.24 21.10
N GLY A 293 -4.14 10.04 20.80
CA GLY A 293 -2.84 10.04 21.47
C GLY A 293 -1.88 8.92 21.05
N HIS A 294 -2.34 7.93 20.28
CA HIS A 294 -1.50 6.82 19.85
C HIS A 294 -0.73 7.17 18.58
N THR A 295 0.42 6.52 18.42
CA THR A 295 1.32 6.70 17.28
C THR A 295 1.60 5.36 16.62
N VAL A 296 1.60 5.34 15.28
CA VAL A 296 1.93 4.16 14.48
C VAL A 296 2.97 4.53 13.41
N CYS A 297 3.81 3.56 13.02
CA CYS A 297 4.66 3.73 11.84
C CYS A 297 3.80 3.68 10.58
N LEU A 298 4.06 4.58 9.63
CA LEU A 298 3.32 4.72 8.40
C LEU A 298 4.22 4.28 7.23
N PRO A 299 4.19 3.00 6.81
CA PRO A 299 4.97 2.53 5.65
C PRO A 299 4.49 3.15 4.34
N HIS A 300 5.33 3.08 3.31
CA HIS A 300 4.96 3.46 1.94
C HIS A 300 3.72 2.69 1.49
N LEU A 301 2.79 3.35 0.78
CA LEU A 301 1.49 2.83 0.34
C LEU A 301 0.51 2.49 1.48
N SER A 302 0.61 3.18 2.62
CA SER A 302 -0.39 3.02 3.69
C SER A 302 -1.69 3.76 3.37
N LEU A 303 -2.82 3.10 3.58
CA LEU A 303 -4.13 3.71 3.54
C LEU A 303 -4.46 4.30 4.91
N VAL A 304 -4.82 5.58 4.93
CA VAL A 304 -5.23 6.33 6.12
C VAL A 304 -6.69 6.75 5.96
N GLU A 305 -7.54 6.32 6.88
CA GLU A 305 -8.95 6.70 6.91
C GLU A 305 -9.29 7.53 8.13
N ILE A 306 -10.08 8.59 7.95
CA ILE A 306 -10.45 9.54 8.99
C ILE A 306 -11.96 9.78 8.94
N GLY A 307 -12.64 9.65 10.08
CA GLY A 307 -14.05 10.03 10.20
C GLY A 307 -15.05 9.03 9.60
N GLY A 308 -14.60 7.86 9.13
CA GLY A 308 -15.45 6.72 8.77
C GLY A 308 -15.62 5.80 9.97
N GLY A 309 -16.85 5.52 10.37
CA GLY A 309 -17.16 4.64 11.49
C GLY A 309 -16.60 3.22 11.30
N SER A 310 -16.16 2.64 12.42
CA SER A 310 -15.54 1.32 12.62
C SER A 310 -15.64 0.28 11.51
N SER A 311 -14.49 -0.32 11.16
CA SER A 311 -14.34 -1.52 10.32
C SER A 311 -15.03 -2.79 10.86
N THR A 312 -15.76 -2.73 11.98
CA THR A 312 -16.36 -3.89 12.65
C THR A 312 -17.85 -4.13 12.34
N GLY A 313 -18.47 -3.41 11.40
CA GLY A 313 -19.84 -3.69 10.97
C GLY A 313 -20.00 -3.46 9.47
N GLY A 314 -20.40 -4.51 8.73
CA GLY A 314 -20.51 -4.56 7.27
C GLY A 314 -21.54 -3.62 6.63
N GLY A 315 -21.40 -2.31 6.86
CA GLY A 315 -22.16 -1.24 6.21
C GLY A 315 -21.26 -0.46 5.26
N SER A 316 -21.52 -0.60 3.96
CA SER A 316 -20.76 -0.06 2.82
C SER A 316 -20.68 1.48 2.70
N SER A 317 -21.18 2.26 3.65
CA SER A 317 -21.19 3.73 3.54
C SER A 317 -20.07 4.36 4.36
N SER A 318 -18.82 4.14 3.96
CA SER A 318 -17.65 4.81 4.53
C SER A 318 -17.61 6.27 4.06
N SER A 319 -18.38 7.15 4.69
CA SER A 319 -18.37 8.60 4.44
C SER A 319 -17.12 9.32 4.98
N GLY A 320 -16.06 8.57 5.32
CA GLY A 320 -14.80 9.08 5.83
C GLY A 320 -13.86 9.55 4.73
N VAL A 321 -12.91 10.41 5.12
CA VAL A 321 -11.77 10.83 4.31
C VAL A 321 -10.81 9.65 4.18
N ARG A 322 -10.41 9.32 2.95
CA ARG A 322 -9.44 8.26 2.64
C ARG A 322 -8.24 8.88 1.94
N LEU A 323 -7.05 8.63 2.47
CA LEU A 323 -5.80 9.14 1.95
C LEU A 323 -4.83 7.97 1.76
N LEU A 324 -4.25 7.85 0.58
CA LEU A 324 -3.12 6.96 0.33
C LEU A 324 -1.83 7.72 0.61
N PHE A 325 -0.97 7.17 1.47
CA PHE A 325 0.33 7.75 1.77
C PHE A 325 1.42 7.18 0.87
N LEU A 326 2.17 8.05 0.21
CA LEU A 326 3.34 7.70 -0.58
C LEU A 326 4.57 8.42 -0.06
N ALA A 327 5.56 7.66 0.40
CA ALA A 327 6.87 8.18 0.78
C ALA A 327 7.78 8.37 -0.44
N ASN A 328 8.51 9.49 -0.51
CA ASN A 328 9.62 9.67 -1.44
C ASN A 328 10.92 9.21 -0.75
N LEU A 329 11.29 7.94 -0.94
CA LEU A 329 12.42 7.33 -0.25
C LEU A 329 13.77 8.00 -0.57
N ALA A 330 13.94 8.51 -1.80
CA ALA A 330 15.13 9.25 -2.18
C ALA A 330 15.25 10.57 -1.41
N ALA A 331 14.16 11.34 -1.33
CA ALA A 331 14.11 12.57 -0.55
C ALA A 331 14.30 12.34 0.95
N VAL A 332 13.65 11.31 1.50
CA VAL A 332 13.82 10.89 2.91
C VAL A 332 15.29 10.57 3.20
N GLY A 333 15.95 9.78 2.35
CA GLY A 333 17.37 9.46 2.51
C GLY A 333 18.26 10.70 2.52
N ARG A 334 17.96 11.70 1.67
CA ARG A 334 18.66 13.01 1.69
C ARG A 334 18.45 13.75 3.01
N VAL A 335 17.22 13.80 3.51
CA VAL A 335 16.89 14.47 4.78
C VAL A 335 17.56 13.78 5.98
N VAL A 336 17.50 12.46 6.06
CA VAL A 336 18.12 11.67 7.13
C VAL A 336 19.63 11.90 7.16
N ARG A 337 20.31 11.79 6.02
CA ARG A 337 21.77 12.06 5.91
C ARG A 337 22.14 13.48 6.34
N ARG A 338 21.34 14.47 5.97
CA ARG A 338 21.55 15.86 6.40
C ARG A 338 21.36 16.01 7.91
N SER A 339 20.32 15.39 8.47
CA SER A 339 20.05 15.45 9.90
C SER A 339 21.14 14.77 10.74
N SER A 340 21.66 13.62 10.30
CA SER A 340 22.76 12.94 10.98
C SER A 340 24.07 13.73 10.96
N ALA A 341 24.30 14.55 9.93
CA ALA A 341 25.48 15.39 9.83
C ALA A 341 25.45 16.62 10.74
N LEU A 342 24.25 17.08 11.16
CA LEU A 342 24.07 18.25 12.02
C LEU A 342 24.14 17.92 13.52
N VAL A 343 24.13 16.64 13.89
CA VAL A 343 24.17 16.17 15.28
C VAL A 343 25.62 15.94 15.78
N LEU A 344 26.61 16.10 14.90
CA LEU A 344 28.06 16.04 15.20
C LEU A 344 28.62 17.45 15.44
#